data_AF-A0AAP0HD92-F1
#
_entry.id   AF-A0AAP0HD92-F1
#
_cell.length_a   1.000
_cell.length_b   1.000
_cell.length_c   1.000
_cell.angle_alpha   90.00
_cell.angle_beta   90.00
_cell.angle_gamma   90.00
#
_symmetry.space_group_name_H-M   'P 1'
#
loop_
_entity.id
_entity.type
_entity.pdbx_description
1 polymer ?
#
loop_
_entity_poly.entity_id
_entity_poly.type
_entity_poly.pdbx_seq_one_letter_code
_entity_poly.pdbx_strand_id
1 'polypeptide(L)'
;MAMMIRIRSRDGLERVTIENPNNATIADLKALIENQLGVPISIQALSKDQNLLLARTLDERIRFSDMANSQALVSWLGVSHGSVVFLGYEGEGERFVAGPEVTPAGSFGRKMTVDDLIKRDCVNESLSFAAKGGGFRYEEDLMEAIAVGLGKLKIGAKF
;
A
#
# COMPACT_ATOMS: atom_id res chain seq x y z
N MET A 1 24.52 7.71 -20.10
CA MET A 1 24.08 8.14 -18.75
C MET A 1 22.72 7.53 -18.53
N ALA A 2 22.53 6.82 -17.42
CA ALA A 2 21.24 6.24 -17.07
C ALA A 2 20.22 7.33 -16.70
N MET A 3 18.94 7.12 -17.03
CA MET A 3 17.85 7.97 -16.55
C MET A 3 16.91 7.17 -15.66
N MET A 4 16.36 7.82 -14.63
CA MET A 4 15.35 7.22 -13.76
C MET A 4 14.00 7.81 -14.13
N ILE A 5 13.00 6.96 -14.30
CA ILE A 5 11.60 7.34 -14.52
C ILE A 5 10.74 6.82 -13.36
N ARG A 6 9.61 7.47 -13.13
CA ARG A 6 8.67 7.11 -12.07
C ARG A 6 7.44 6.46 -12.70
N ILE A 7 7.10 5.25 -12.27
CA ILE A 7 5.94 4.51 -12.77
C ILE A 7 4.86 4.52 -11.71
N ARG A 8 3.74 5.19 -11.99
CA ARG A 8 2.57 5.23 -11.12
C ARG A 8 1.59 4.15 -11.56
N SER A 9 1.30 3.21 -10.68
CA SER A 9 0.22 2.24 -10.84
C SER A 9 -0.88 2.50 -9.79
N ARG A 10 -1.95 1.71 -9.83
CA ARG A 10 -3.02 1.75 -8.81
C ARG A 10 -2.48 1.44 -7.42
N ASP A 11 -1.50 0.54 -7.35
CA ASP A 11 -0.95 0.02 -6.10
C ASP A 11 0.18 0.88 -5.51
N GLY A 12 0.87 1.66 -6.34
CA GLY A 12 2.10 2.29 -5.88
C GLY A 12 2.76 3.24 -6.86
N LEU A 13 3.87 3.82 -6.41
CA LEU A 13 4.76 4.61 -7.24
C LEU A 13 6.13 3.97 -7.18
N GLU A 14 6.61 3.54 -8.33
CA GLU A 14 7.85 2.80 -8.44
C GLU A 14 8.86 3.57 -9.28
N ARG A 15 10.14 3.21 -9.15
CA ARG A 15 11.24 3.88 -9.83
C ARG A 15 11.93 2.87 -10.72
N VAL A 16 11.93 3.12 -12.02
CA VAL A 16 12.59 2.28 -13.01
C VAL A 16 13.76 3.05 -13.60
N THR A 17 14.93 2.43 -13.61
CA THR A 17 16.14 2.99 -14.22
C THR A 17 16.31 2.44 -15.63
N ILE A 18 16.50 3.33 -16.60
CA ILE A 18 16.79 3.02 -18.00
C ILE A 18 18.24 3.39 -18.25
N GLU A 19 19.09 2.41 -18.58
CA GLU A 19 20.53 2.62 -18.73
C GLU A 19 20.89 3.46 -19.96
N ASN A 20 20.20 3.22 -21.08
CA ASN A 20 20.49 3.82 -22.38
C ASN A 20 19.27 4.60 -22.92
N PRO A 21 18.98 5.80 -22.39
CA PRO A 21 17.74 6.52 -22.70
C PRO A 21 17.58 6.90 -24.18
N ASN A 22 18.68 7.19 -24.88
CA ASN A 22 18.65 7.67 -26.26
C ASN A 22 18.17 6.61 -27.27
N ASN A 23 18.35 5.33 -26.94
CA ASN A 23 17.98 4.21 -27.82
C ASN A 23 16.89 3.32 -27.19
N ALA A 24 16.41 3.66 -25.99
CA ALA A 24 15.41 2.86 -25.30
C ALA A 24 14.05 2.97 -25.99
N THR A 25 13.48 1.83 -26.34
CA THR A 25 12.14 1.73 -26.93
C THR A 25 11.08 1.47 -25.86
N ILE A 26 9.81 1.64 -26.23
CA ILE A 26 8.69 1.23 -25.36
C ILE A 26 8.69 -0.27 -25.09
N ALA A 27 9.14 -1.12 -26.04
CA ALA A 27 9.31 -2.55 -25.80
C ALA A 27 10.30 -2.82 -24.65
N ASP A 28 11.45 -2.14 -24.66
CA ASP A 28 12.47 -2.27 -23.60
C ASP A 28 11.92 -1.80 -22.25
N LEU A 29 11.15 -0.71 -22.25
CA LEU A 29 10.48 -0.22 -21.04
C LEU A 29 9.47 -1.24 -20.49
N LYS A 30 8.64 -1.86 -21.34
CA LYS A 30 7.68 -2.89 -20.91
C LYS A 30 8.37 -4.13 -20.36
N ALA A 31 9.51 -4.53 -20.95
CA ALA A 31 10.33 -5.64 -20.45
C ALA A 31 10.97 -5.31 -19.08
N LEU A 32 11.45 -4.08 -18.89
CA LEU A 32 11.95 -3.63 -17.58
C LEU A 32 10.84 -3.64 -16.51
N ILE A 33 9.64 -3.22 -16.88
CA ILE A 33 8.45 -3.28 -16.01
C ILE A 33 8.10 -4.72 -15.67
N GLU A 34 8.08 -5.61 -16.66
CA GLU A 34 7.81 -7.04 -16.42
C GLU A 34 8.80 -7.65 -15.44
N ASN A 35 10.09 -7.35 -15.59
CA ASN A 35 11.15 -7.87 -14.72
C ASN A 35 11.10 -7.31 -13.28
N GLN A 36 10.70 -6.03 -13.10
CA GLN A 36 10.67 -5.39 -11.77
C GLN A 36 9.34 -5.55 -11.04
N LEU A 37 8.23 -5.40 -11.76
CA LEU A 37 6.86 -5.43 -11.21
C LEU A 37 6.19 -6.80 -11.31
N GLY A 38 6.72 -7.71 -12.14
CA GLY A 38 6.08 -9.00 -12.42
C GLY A 38 4.79 -8.89 -13.23
N VAL A 39 4.58 -7.78 -13.95
CA VAL A 39 3.37 -7.57 -14.78
C VAL A 39 3.67 -8.01 -16.22
N PRO A 40 2.96 -9.01 -16.79
CA PRO A 40 3.21 -9.48 -18.14
C PRO A 40 2.98 -8.41 -19.20
N ILE A 41 3.86 -8.33 -20.21
CA ILE A 41 3.79 -7.32 -21.29
C ILE A 41 2.42 -7.30 -21.99
N SER A 42 1.78 -8.46 -22.16
CA SER A 42 0.49 -8.63 -22.85
C SER A 42 -0.66 -7.85 -22.21
N ILE A 43 -0.60 -7.56 -20.90
CA ILE A 43 -1.65 -6.86 -20.16
C ILE A 43 -1.23 -5.45 -19.73
N GLN A 44 -0.02 -5.00 -20.11
CA GLN A 44 0.48 -3.67 -19.79
C GLN A 44 -0.05 -2.60 -20.75
N ALA A 45 -0.74 -1.61 -20.19
CA ALA A 45 -1.06 -0.35 -20.84
C ALA A 45 -0.21 0.77 -20.21
N LEU A 46 0.46 1.55 -21.06
CA LEU A 46 1.28 2.69 -20.66
C LEU A 46 0.71 3.96 -21.27
N SER A 47 0.62 5.02 -20.48
CA SER A 47 0.29 6.36 -20.96
C SER A 47 0.89 7.43 -20.04
N LYS A 48 0.98 8.65 -20.54
CA LYS A 48 1.31 9.85 -19.75
C LYS A 48 0.08 10.43 -19.04
N ASP A 49 -1.11 9.97 -19.40
CA ASP A 49 -2.35 10.46 -18.80
C ASP A 49 -2.69 9.72 -17.50
N GLN A 50 -2.94 10.49 -16.45
CA GLN A 50 -3.35 9.95 -15.15
C GLN A 50 -4.70 9.21 -15.23
N ASN A 51 -5.55 9.58 -16.18
CA ASN A 51 -6.87 8.97 -16.36
C ASN A 51 -6.79 7.47 -16.68
N LEU A 52 -5.63 6.97 -17.13
CA LEU A 52 -5.39 5.54 -17.30
C LEU A 52 -5.59 4.76 -16.00
N LEU A 53 -5.31 5.35 -14.83
CA LEU A 53 -5.49 4.70 -13.53
C LEU A 53 -6.97 4.52 -13.16
N LEU A 54 -7.86 5.32 -13.77
CA LEU A 54 -9.30 5.25 -13.56
C LEU A 54 -9.96 4.24 -14.50
N ALA A 55 -9.30 3.88 -15.60
CA ALA A 55 -9.79 2.92 -16.58
C ALA A 55 -9.83 1.51 -15.97
N ARG A 56 -11.05 1.03 -15.70
CA ARG A 56 -11.26 -0.30 -15.10
C ARG A 56 -11.32 -1.36 -16.19
N THR A 57 -11.92 -1.02 -17.33
CA THR A 57 -12.17 -1.93 -18.46
C THR A 57 -11.07 -1.86 -19.51
N LEU A 58 -10.95 -2.91 -20.32
CA LEU A 58 -10.00 -2.96 -21.43
C LEU A 58 -10.33 -1.90 -22.50
N ASP A 59 -11.60 -1.68 -22.81
CA ASP A 59 -12.07 -0.68 -23.78
C ASP A 59 -11.67 0.75 -23.42
N GLU A 60 -11.73 1.09 -22.13
CA GLU A 60 -11.26 2.39 -21.64
C GLU A 60 -9.74 2.53 -21.78
N ARG A 61 -8.99 1.44 -21.52
CA ARG A 61 -7.52 1.43 -21.65
C ARG A 61 -7.06 1.56 -23.10
N ILE A 62 -7.76 0.95 -24.05
CA ILE A 62 -7.44 1.01 -25.49
C ILE A 62 -7.49 2.45 -26.03
N ARG A 63 -8.30 3.33 -25.41
CA ARG A 63 -8.38 4.76 -25.79
C ARG A 63 -7.05 5.49 -25.57
N PHE A 64 -6.23 5.03 -24.63
CA PHE A 64 -4.91 5.59 -24.35
C PHE A 64 -3.86 4.90 -25.23
N SER A 65 -3.64 5.44 -26.42
CA SER A 65 -2.72 4.87 -27.42
C SER A 65 -1.37 5.59 -27.51
N ASP A 66 -1.11 6.57 -26.64
CA ASP A 66 0.07 7.43 -26.69
C ASP A 66 1.39 6.64 -26.68
N MET A 67 1.43 5.55 -25.92
CA MET A 67 2.60 4.68 -25.79
C MET A 67 2.29 3.23 -26.24
N ALA A 68 1.34 3.07 -27.18
CA ALA A 68 1.00 1.76 -27.72
C ALA A 68 2.07 1.22 -28.69
N ASN A 69 2.80 2.10 -29.37
CA ASN A 69 3.83 1.70 -30.33
C ASN A 69 5.11 1.20 -29.61
N SER A 70 5.34 -0.11 -29.66
CA SER A 70 6.49 -0.78 -29.06
C SER A 70 7.85 -0.34 -29.62
N GLN A 71 7.91 0.19 -30.85
CA GLN A 71 9.15 0.64 -31.49
C GLN A 71 9.42 2.15 -31.28
N ALA A 72 8.48 2.88 -30.68
CA ALA A 72 8.69 4.29 -30.38
C ALA A 72 9.78 4.45 -29.32
N LEU A 73 10.64 5.45 -29.50
CA LEU A 73 11.65 5.81 -28.52
C LEU A 73 11.01 6.52 -27.32
N VAL A 74 11.46 6.17 -26.12
CA VAL A 74 11.00 6.76 -24.86
C VAL A 74 11.26 8.28 -24.86
N SER A 75 12.42 8.71 -25.36
CA SER A 75 12.76 10.14 -25.47
C SER A 75 11.86 10.91 -26.43
N TRP A 76 11.40 10.29 -27.52
CA TRP A 76 10.54 10.95 -28.50
C TRP A 76 9.13 11.21 -27.97
N LEU A 77 8.68 10.38 -27.03
CA LEU A 77 7.42 10.55 -26.31
C LEU A 77 7.48 11.65 -25.23
N GLY A 78 8.63 12.30 -25.07
CA GLY A 78 8.85 13.37 -24.09
C GLY A 78 9.09 12.85 -22.67
N VAL A 79 9.44 11.58 -22.51
CA VAL A 79 9.80 11.01 -21.21
C VAL A 79 11.27 11.31 -20.95
N SER A 80 11.51 12.14 -19.95
CA SER A 80 12.83 12.56 -19.47
C SER A 80 13.11 12.02 -18.07
N HIS A 81 14.31 12.27 -17.55
CA HIS A 81 14.65 11.93 -16.18
C HIS A 81 13.64 12.53 -15.18
N GLY A 82 13.10 11.69 -14.30
CA GLY A 82 12.11 12.08 -13.28
C GLY A 82 10.66 12.15 -13.79
N SER A 83 10.42 11.95 -15.09
CA SER A 83 9.07 11.92 -15.66
C SER A 83 8.21 10.82 -15.06
N VAL A 84 6.91 11.08 -14.94
CA VAL A 84 5.93 10.13 -14.43
C VAL A 84 5.20 9.49 -15.61
N VAL A 85 5.16 8.17 -15.63
CA VAL A 85 4.40 7.36 -16.57
C VAL A 85 3.37 6.57 -15.79
N PHE A 86 2.15 6.50 -16.28
CA PHE A 86 1.07 5.74 -15.67
C PHE A 86 1.01 4.34 -16.28
N LEU A 87 0.98 3.33 -15.40
CA LEU A 87 0.84 1.93 -15.75
C LEU A 87 -0.54 1.44 -15.33
N GLY A 88 -1.34 1.05 -16.32
CA GLY A 88 -2.59 0.33 -16.13
C GLY A 88 -2.40 -1.12 -16.58
N TYR A 89 -2.92 -2.07 -15.81
CA TYR A 89 -3.00 -3.47 -16.22
C TYR A 89 -4.24 -4.10 -15.61
N GLU A 90 -4.70 -5.18 -16.25
CA GLU A 90 -5.86 -5.95 -15.83
C GLU A 90 -5.45 -7.06 -14.87
N GLY A 91 -6.17 -7.21 -13.75
CA GLY A 91 -5.88 -8.23 -12.73
C GLY A 91 -5.90 -7.66 -11.31
N GLU A 92 -6.87 -8.12 -10.52
CA GLU A 92 -6.81 -8.11 -9.05
C GLU A 92 -6.25 -9.46 -8.61
N GLY A 93 -4.92 -9.65 -8.64
CA GLY A 93 -4.38 -10.97 -8.31
C GLY A 93 -2.89 -11.07 -8.52
N GLU A 94 -2.17 -11.04 -7.39
CA GLU A 94 -0.83 -11.60 -7.22
C GLU A 94 0.25 -11.08 -8.17
N ARG A 95 0.62 -9.81 -7.97
CA ARG A 95 2.02 -9.47 -8.15
C ARG A 95 2.82 -10.32 -7.16
N PHE A 96 3.78 -11.12 -7.64
CA PHE A 96 4.80 -11.69 -6.77
C PHE A 96 5.79 -10.58 -6.42
N VAL A 97 5.35 -9.60 -5.63
CA VAL A 97 6.28 -8.63 -5.04
C VAL A 97 7.04 -9.44 -4.00
N ALA A 98 8.29 -9.81 -4.32
CA ALA A 98 9.21 -10.27 -3.30
C ALA A 98 9.25 -9.17 -2.24
N GLY A 99 8.60 -9.43 -1.10
CA GLY A 99 8.64 -8.53 0.04
C GLY A 99 10.11 -8.23 0.35
N PRO A 100 10.42 -7.03 0.87
CA PRO A 100 11.78 -6.70 1.24
C PRO A 100 12.35 -7.83 2.09
N GLU A 101 13.60 -8.23 1.82
CA GLU A 101 14.31 -9.20 2.64
C GLU A 101 14.39 -8.62 4.05
N VAL A 102 13.41 -9.01 4.88
CA VAL A 102 13.38 -8.73 6.30
C VAL A 102 14.51 -9.54 6.90
N THR A 103 15.71 -8.97 6.88
CA THR A 103 16.77 -9.40 7.79
C THR A 103 16.33 -8.93 9.18
N PRO A 104 15.99 -9.84 10.12
CA PRO A 104 15.72 -9.45 11.49
C PRO A 104 17.06 -9.07 12.13
N ALA A 105 17.54 -7.87 11.82
CA ALA A 105 18.68 -7.28 12.49
C ALA A 105 18.24 -6.87 13.90
N GLY A 106 18.52 -7.74 14.87
CA GLY A 106 18.89 -7.35 16.24
C GLY A 106 17.80 -6.70 17.11
N SER A 107 17.29 -7.50 18.05
CA SER A 107 16.81 -7.10 19.39
C SER A 107 16.20 -5.70 19.55
N PHE A 108 14.95 -5.53 19.14
CA PHE A 108 14.06 -4.55 19.76
C PHE A 108 12.99 -5.28 20.56
N GLY A 109 12.91 -4.91 21.84
CA GLY A 109 12.42 -5.72 22.93
C GLY A 109 10.96 -6.10 22.85
N ARG A 110 10.72 -7.34 23.31
CA ARG A 110 9.50 -7.85 23.96
C ARG A 110 8.21 -7.65 23.15
N LYS A 111 7.75 -8.76 22.56
CA LYS A 111 6.39 -8.91 22.02
C LYS A 111 5.39 -8.33 23.03
N MET A 112 4.69 -7.28 22.63
CA MET A 112 3.54 -6.75 23.36
C MET A 112 2.42 -7.78 23.19
N THR A 113 2.21 -8.62 24.20
CA THR A 113 1.05 -9.53 24.24
C THR A 113 -0.20 -8.67 24.39
N VAL A 114 -1.36 -9.16 23.93
CA VAL A 114 -2.66 -8.45 24.05
C VAL A 114 -2.92 -7.97 25.50
N ASP A 115 -2.41 -8.68 26.51
CA ASP A 115 -2.44 -8.25 27.92
C ASP A 115 -1.73 -6.91 28.21
N ASP A 116 -0.64 -6.59 27.50
CA ASP A 116 0.05 -5.29 27.63
C ASP A 116 -0.69 -4.16 26.90
N LEU A 117 -1.48 -4.47 25.85
CA LEU A 117 -2.41 -3.52 25.23
C LEU A 117 -3.57 -3.19 26.19
N ILE A 118 -4.16 -4.20 26.84
CA ILE A 118 -5.27 -4.02 27.79
C ILE A 118 -4.83 -3.22 29.03
N LYS A 119 -3.62 -3.47 29.56
CA LYS A 119 -3.10 -2.70 30.69
C LYS A 119 -2.87 -1.22 30.37
N ARG A 120 -2.58 -0.89 29.11
CA ARG A 120 -2.28 0.49 28.70
C ARG A 120 -3.55 1.32 28.48
N ASP A 121 -4.61 0.72 27.95
CA ASP A 121 -5.91 1.37 27.83
C ASP A 121 -6.54 1.64 29.21
N CYS A 122 -6.45 0.68 30.15
CA CYS A 122 -7.03 0.85 31.49
C CYS A 122 -6.35 1.99 32.29
N VAL A 123 -5.05 2.24 32.08
CA VAL A 123 -4.32 3.34 32.75
C VAL A 123 -4.65 4.71 32.12
N ASN A 124 -4.82 4.79 30.80
CA ASN A 124 -5.13 6.05 30.13
C ASN A 124 -6.57 6.53 30.38
N GLU A 125 -7.52 5.62 30.58
CA GLU A 125 -8.89 5.98 30.93
C GLU A 125 -9.02 6.41 32.41
N SER A 126 -8.18 5.83 33.29
CA SER A 126 -8.10 6.22 34.71
C SER A 126 -7.54 7.64 34.90
N LEU A 127 -6.56 8.04 34.07
CA LEU A 127 -5.92 9.37 34.17
C LEU A 127 -6.75 10.50 33.55
N SER A 128 -7.56 10.20 32.53
CA SER A 128 -8.47 11.18 31.91
C SER A 128 -9.71 11.48 32.78
N PHE A 129 -10.12 10.54 33.65
CA PHE A 129 -11.19 10.78 34.62
C PHE A 129 -10.70 11.53 35.87
N ALA A 130 -9.47 11.27 36.33
CA ALA A 130 -8.84 11.98 37.45
C ALA A 130 -8.52 13.46 37.12
N ALA A 131 -8.19 13.77 35.86
CA ALA A 131 -7.92 15.15 35.43
C ALA A 131 -9.18 16.02 35.24
N LYS A 132 -10.39 15.43 35.28
CA LYS A 132 -11.68 16.13 35.16
C LYS A 132 -12.38 16.43 36.49
N GLY A 133 -11.71 16.22 37.63
CA GLY A 133 -12.21 16.71 38.92
C GLY A 133 -13.47 16.00 39.45
N GLY A 134 -13.72 14.76 39.04
CA GLY A 134 -14.75 13.91 39.64
C GLY A 134 -14.15 13.03 40.73
N GLY A 135 -14.19 13.47 41.98
CA GLY A 135 -13.77 12.64 43.12
C GLY A 135 -14.73 11.46 43.31
N PHE A 136 -14.25 10.23 43.15
CA PHE A 136 -14.94 9.05 43.68
C PHE A 136 -14.77 9.06 45.20
N ARG A 137 -15.87 9.32 45.90
CA ARG A 137 -15.97 9.07 47.33
C ARG A 137 -16.50 7.64 47.48
N TYR A 138 -15.71 6.81 48.16
CA TYR A 138 -16.05 5.48 48.69
C TYR A 138 -15.79 4.28 47.75
N GLU A 139 -15.20 3.24 48.34
CA GLU A 139 -14.69 1.99 47.75
C GLU A 139 -15.78 1.05 47.18
N GLU A 140 -17.04 1.47 47.22
CA GLU A 140 -18.20 0.64 46.89
C GLU A 140 -18.60 0.72 45.40
N ASP A 141 -18.32 1.85 44.73
CA ASP A 141 -18.66 2.06 43.31
C ASP A 141 -17.79 1.21 42.35
N LEU A 142 -16.62 0.75 42.82
CA LEU A 142 -15.66 0.01 42.01
C LEU A 142 -16.10 -1.45 41.77
N MET A 143 -16.86 -2.02 42.72
CA MET A 143 -17.40 -3.39 42.60
C MET A 143 -18.64 -3.46 41.68
N GLU A 144 -19.45 -2.41 41.63
CA GLU A 144 -20.64 -2.36 40.78
C GLU A 144 -20.28 -2.18 39.29
N ALA A 145 -19.25 -1.38 38.99
CA ALA A 145 -18.76 -1.20 37.62
C ALA A 145 -18.17 -2.50 37.03
N ILE A 146 -17.47 -3.31 37.82
CA ILE A 146 -16.90 -4.59 37.38
C ILE A 146 -18.01 -5.63 37.10
N ALA A 147 -19.08 -5.64 37.90
CA ALA A 147 -20.21 -6.56 37.70
C ALA A 147 -21.01 -6.27 36.42
N VAL A 148 -21.20 -4.98 36.07
CA VAL A 148 -21.89 -4.57 34.84
C VAL A 148 -21.07 -4.89 33.58
N GLY A 149 -19.74 -4.77 33.65
CA GLY A 149 -18.83 -5.10 32.55
C GLY A 149 -18.77 -6.60 32.23
N LEU A 150 -18.80 -7.47 33.24
CA LEU A 150 -18.75 -8.93 33.06
C LEU A 150 -20.11 -9.57 32.72
N GLY A 151 -21.23 -8.86 32.91
CA GLY A 151 -22.59 -9.36 32.69
C GLY A 151 -23.06 -9.43 31.24
N LYS A 152 -22.32 -8.89 30.26
CA LYS A 152 -22.76 -8.85 28.85
C LYS A 152 -22.16 -9.92 27.93
N LEU A 153 -21.38 -10.87 28.46
CA LEU A 153 -20.65 -11.85 27.64
C LEU A 153 -21.10 -13.31 27.75
N LYS A 154 -22.28 -13.60 28.30
CA LYS A 154 -22.82 -14.98 28.35
C LYS A 154 -24.33 -15.06 28.17
N ILE A 155 -24.83 -14.92 26.94
CA ILE A 155 -26.01 -15.66 26.48
C ILE A 155 -25.84 -15.97 24.99
N GLY A 156 -25.38 -17.19 24.70
CA GLY A 156 -25.13 -17.62 23.32
C GLY A 156 -24.53 -19.02 23.21
N ALA A 157 -25.02 -19.99 23.98
CA ALA A 157 -24.75 -21.40 23.71
C ALA A 157 -26.04 -22.19 23.95
N LYS A 158 -26.56 -22.76 22.85
CA LYS A 158 -27.74 -23.60 22.74
C LYS A 158 -27.39 -25.05 23.12
N PHE A 159 -28.32 -25.67 23.85
CA PHE A 159 -28.59 -27.10 24.11
C PHE A 159 -27.44 -27.98 24.61
#